data_AF-A0AA40CMW3-F1
#
_entry.id   AF-A0AA40CMW3-F1
#
_cell.length_a   1.000
_cell.length_b   1.000
_cell.length_c   1.000
_cell.angle_alpha   90.00
_cell.angle_beta   90.00
_cell.angle_gamma   90.00
#
_symmetry.space_group_name_H-M   'P 1'
#
loop_
_entity.id
_entity.type
_entity.pdbx_description
1 polymer ?
#
loop_
_entity_poly.entity_id
_entity_poly.type
_entity_poly.pdbx_seq_one_letter_code
_entity_poly.pdbx_strand_id
1 'polypeptide(L)'
;MVCAMDWAHGGETYTPSDPIFFYDVWIARSLTGDIFFDVDPTLGSWQNATNLFPFDPVSRTRMRAGLPFQVFACWNGAIAFGAAPLFNHEVGFRWPRKEECFQGEAQLWCKDLWLAGHGKIAVVPSVNLEYTDKRGRQTKVQKGYVSDFVQGTRPPPEDDGQGRDDERGVSLEERIEWKGPPDMVKCMPTFGDQTWRKWNETAVDGVDDV
;
A
#
# COMPACT_ATOMS: atom_id res chain seq x y z
N MET A 1 -10.51 5.13 3.61
CA MET A 1 -10.35 3.90 2.80
C MET A 1 -9.31 3.01 3.47
N VAL A 2 -9.49 1.69 3.44
CA VAL A 2 -8.50 0.72 3.92
C VAL A 2 -8.27 -0.39 2.91
N CYS A 3 -7.03 -0.85 2.80
CA CYS A 3 -6.63 -1.96 1.93
C CYS A 3 -6.01 -3.11 2.73
N ALA A 4 -6.14 -4.32 2.21
CA ALA A 4 -5.40 -5.49 2.68
C ALA A 4 -3.94 -5.46 2.17
N MET A 5 -3.18 -6.49 2.54
CA MET A 5 -1.92 -6.86 1.90
C MET A 5 -2.18 -7.95 0.87
N ASP A 6 -1.86 -7.66 -0.38
CA ASP A 6 -1.96 -8.61 -1.48
C ASP A 6 -0.61 -9.22 -1.80
N TRP A 7 -0.56 -10.54 -1.78
CA TRP A 7 0.68 -11.30 -1.90
C TRP A 7 0.66 -12.15 -3.16
N ALA A 8 1.83 -12.34 -3.75
CA ALA A 8 2.06 -13.29 -4.82
C ALA A 8 3.30 -14.13 -4.51
N HIS A 9 3.33 -15.35 -5.04
CA HIS A 9 4.45 -16.28 -4.87
C HIS A 9 5.30 -16.32 -6.15
N GLY A 10 6.62 -16.38 -5.99
CA GLY A 10 7.52 -16.65 -7.10
C GLY A 10 7.50 -18.14 -7.46
N GLY A 11 7.12 -18.48 -8.70
CA GLY A 11 7.16 -19.85 -9.24
C GLY A 11 5.80 -20.48 -9.52
N GLU A 12 5.75 -21.36 -10.52
CA GLU A 12 4.51 -22.03 -10.97
C GLU A 12 4.00 -23.07 -9.95
N THR A 13 4.91 -23.78 -9.28
CA THR A 13 4.61 -24.77 -8.24
C THR A 13 4.90 -24.19 -6.86
N TYR A 14 4.13 -24.58 -5.83
CA TYR A 14 4.35 -24.09 -4.47
C TYR A 14 5.41 -24.92 -3.76
N THR A 15 6.43 -24.26 -3.23
CA THR A 15 7.26 -24.76 -2.12
C THR A 15 7.11 -23.82 -0.92
N PRO A 16 7.15 -24.33 0.33
CA PRO A 16 7.14 -23.47 1.52
C PRO A 16 8.28 -22.45 1.58
N SER A 17 9.36 -22.67 0.81
CA SER A 17 10.50 -21.78 0.65
C SER A 17 10.35 -20.76 -0.49
N ASP A 18 9.24 -20.79 -1.25
CA ASP A 18 9.05 -19.83 -2.35
C ASP A 18 9.01 -18.40 -1.78
N PRO A 19 9.71 -17.45 -2.40
CA PRO A 19 9.61 -16.06 -2.00
C PRO A 19 8.18 -15.58 -2.24
N ILE A 20 7.61 -14.98 -1.19
CA ILE A 20 6.33 -14.29 -1.24
C ILE A 20 6.58 -12.78 -1.21
N PHE A 21 6.00 -12.07 -2.16
CA PHE A 21 6.20 -10.64 -2.34
C PHE A 21 4.87 -9.91 -2.49
N PHE A 22 4.90 -8.61 -2.23
CA PHE A 22 3.73 -7.75 -2.41
C PHE A 22 3.45 -7.56 -3.90
N TYR A 23 2.21 -7.74 -4.35
CA TYR A 23 1.90 -7.79 -5.78
C TYR A 23 1.66 -6.39 -6.39
N ASP A 24 0.73 -5.60 -5.83
CA ASP A 24 0.25 -4.34 -6.41
C ASP A 24 1.20 -3.13 -6.23
N VAL A 25 2.51 -3.35 -6.37
CA VAL A 25 3.54 -2.30 -6.19
C VAL A 25 3.40 -1.13 -7.15
N TRP A 26 2.84 -1.36 -8.34
CA TRP A 26 2.63 -0.29 -9.33
C TRP A 26 1.55 0.70 -8.89
N ILE A 27 0.59 0.29 -8.05
CA ILE A 27 -0.44 1.18 -7.48
C ILE A 27 0.00 1.79 -6.15
N ALA A 28 0.59 0.97 -5.29
CA ALA A 28 0.83 1.33 -3.90
C ALA A 28 1.82 2.48 -3.77
N ARG A 29 1.48 3.47 -2.93
CA ARG A 29 2.35 4.59 -2.57
C ARG A 29 2.28 4.82 -1.08
N SER A 30 3.41 4.72 -0.39
CA SER A 30 3.52 5.03 1.03
C SER A 30 3.23 6.52 1.27
N LEU A 31 3.22 6.95 2.54
CA LEU A 31 3.07 8.36 2.85
C LEU A 31 4.33 9.19 2.58
N THR A 32 5.45 8.56 2.18
CA THR A 32 6.60 9.28 1.59
C THR A 32 6.43 9.51 0.09
N GLY A 33 5.34 9.02 -0.49
CA GLY A 33 5.05 9.08 -1.91
C GLY A 33 5.78 8.04 -2.75
N ASP A 34 6.56 7.15 -2.13
CA ASP A 34 7.29 6.09 -2.83
C ASP A 34 6.49 4.79 -2.94
N ILE A 35 6.86 3.92 -3.87
CA ILE A 35 6.36 2.55 -3.98
C ILE A 35 6.77 1.72 -2.76
N PHE A 36 6.03 0.62 -2.50
CA PHE A 36 6.23 -0.18 -1.29
C PHE A 36 7.54 -0.96 -1.26
N PHE A 37 8.17 -1.23 -2.40
CA PHE A 37 9.54 -1.72 -2.46
C PHE A 37 10.21 -1.18 -3.71
N ASP A 38 11.54 -1.14 -3.68
CA ASP A 38 12.32 -0.60 -4.79
C ASP A 38 12.25 -1.52 -6.02
N VAL A 39 11.94 -0.95 -7.18
CA VAL A 39 11.98 -1.64 -8.47
C VAL A 39 13.04 -0.93 -9.30
N ASP A 40 14.10 -1.65 -9.65
CA ASP A 40 15.18 -1.10 -10.47
C ASP A 40 14.62 -0.69 -11.84
N PRO A 41 14.71 0.60 -12.24
CA PRO A 41 14.13 1.07 -13.49
C PRO A 41 14.86 0.56 -14.74
N THR A 42 16.12 0.18 -14.62
CA THR A 42 16.90 -0.34 -15.76
C THR A 42 16.57 -1.80 -16.05
N LEU A 43 16.25 -2.58 -15.01
CA LEU A 43 15.99 -4.01 -15.12
C LEU A 43 14.49 -4.37 -15.02
N GLY A 44 13.66 -3.47 -14.49
CA GLY A 44 12.29 -3.78 -14.08
C GLY A 44 12.24 -4.89 -13.03
N SER A 45 13.31 -5.07 -12.26
CA SER A 45 13.54 -6.27 -11.45
C SER A 45 12.85 -6.21 -10.10
N TRP A 46 12.29 -7.34 -9.69
CA TRP A 46 11.60 -7.54 -8.41
C TRP A 46 12.50 -8.21 -7.37
N GLN A 47 13.83 -8.16 -7.55
CA GLN A 47 14.79 -8.74 -6.60
C GLN A 47 14.66 -8.17 -5.18
N ASN A 48 14.21 -6.92 -5.05
CA ASN A 48 14.00 -6.25 -3.77
C ASN A 48 12.56 -6.39 -3.24
N ALA A 49 11.70 -7.21 -3.86
CA ALA A 49 10.27 -7.26 -3.55
C ALA A 49 9.91 -7.82 -2.17
N THR A 50 10.88 -8.39 -1.46
CA THR A 50 10.74 -8.82 -0.06
C THR A 50 11.15 -7.72 0.94
N ASN A 51 11.91 -6.70 0.49
CA ASN A 51 12.34 -5.57 1.32
C ASN A 51 11.31 -4.43 1.24
N LEU A 52 10.20 -4.60 1.98
CA LEU A 52 9.10 -3.63 1.99
C LEU A 52 9.46 -2.39 2.83
N PHE A 53 9.07 -1.23 2.30
CA PHE A 53 9.23 0.11 2.86
C PHE A 53 10.69 0.49 3.17
N PRO A 54 11.63 0.36 2.22
CA PRO A 54 13.04 0.67 2.47
C PRO A 54 13.24 2.16 2.82
N PHE A 55 12.43 3.05 2.24
CA PHE A 55 12.49 4.50 2.40
C PHE A 55 11.37 5.09 3.28
N ASP A 56 10.55 4.25 3.92
CA ASP A 56 9.51 4.68 4.87
C ASP A 56 9.63 3.89 6.18
N PRO A 57 10.49 4.31 7.11
CA PRO A 57 10.72 3.59 8.36
C PRO A 57 9.46 3.52 9.24
N VAL A 58 8.55 4.50 9.15
CA VAL A 58 7.31 4.50 9.95
C VAL A 58 6.39 3.38 9.48
N SER A 59 6.11 3.32 8.18
CA SER A 59 5.28 2.24 7.61
C SER A 59 5.95 0.88 7.79
N ARG A 60 7.28 0.79 7.65
CA ARG A 60 8.04 -0.45 7.88
C ARG A 60 7.84 -0.98 9.30
N THR A 61 8.05 -0.13 10.32
CA THR A 61 7.90 -0.52 11.73
C THR A 61 6.47 -0.96 12.02
N ARG A 62 5.47 -0.17 11.59
CA ARG A 62 4.05 -0.50 11.80
C ARG A 62 3.65 -1.80 11.09
N MET A 63 4.09 -2.00 9.84
CA MET A 63 3.85 -3.23 9.10
C MET A 63 4.44 -4.46 9.83
N ARG A 64 5.68 -4.38 10.30
CA ARG A 64 6.33 -5.46 11.06
C ARG A 64 5.59 -5.80 12.35
N ALA A 65 5.05 -4.78 13.03
CA ALA A 65 4.21 -4.93 14.20
C ALA A 65 2.75 -5.38 13.89
N GLY A 66 2.37 -5.49 12.61
CA GLY A 66 1.00 -5.80 12.22
C GLY A 66 0.00 -4.66 12.44
N LEU A 67 0.50 -3.45 12.67
CA LEU A 67 -0.31 -2.26 12.95
C LEU A 67 -0.71 -1.57 11.64
N PRO A 68 -1.97 -1.09 11.53
CA PRO A 68 -2.40 -0.31 10.37
C PRO A 68 -1.55 0.95 10.16
N PHE A 69 -1.26 1.34 8.92
CA PHE A 69 -0.47 2.54 8.61
C PHE A 69 -1.09 3.33 7.46
N GLN A 70 -0.95 4.67 7.52
CA GLN A 70 -1.46 5.57 6.48
C GLN A 70 -0.57 5.52 5.23
N VAL A 71 -1.19 5.63 4.06
CA VAL A 71 -0.53 5.60 2.75
C VAL A 71 -1.13 6.67 1.84
N PHE A 72 -0.39 7.07 0.81
CA PHE A 72 -0.95 7.93 -0.23
C PHE A 72 -1.92 7.15 -1.11
N ALA A 73 -1.54 5.94 -1.53
CA ALA A 73 -2.39 5.09 -2.36
C ALA A 73 -2.20 3.61 -2.01
N CYS A 74 -3.28 2.85 -2.10
CA CYS A 74 -3.28 1.40 -2.07
C CYS A 74 -4.51 0.88 -2.82
N TRP A 75 -4.40 -0.31 -3.40
CA TRP A 75 -5.53 -1.01 -4.00
C TRP A 75 -5.16 -2.48 -4.11
N ASN A 76 -5.14 -3.16 -2.96
CA ASN A 76 -4.49 -4.46 -2.88
C ASN A 76 -5.47 -5.52 -2.43
N GLY A 77 -5.72 -6.53 -3.27
CA GLY A 77 -6.52 -7.73 -2.98
C GLY A 77 -7.98 -7.47 -2.62
N ALA A 78 -8.23 -6.86 -1.45
CA ALA A 78 -9.53 -6.37 -1.01
C ALA A 78 -9.40 -4.98 -0.38
N ILE A 79 -10.40 -4.15 -0.64
CA ILE A 79 -10.48 -2.78 -0.15
C ILE A 79 -11.84 -2.50 0.48
N ALA A 80 -11.88 -1.56 1.42
CA ALA A 80 -13.11 -1.00 1.94
C ALA A 80 -12.99 0.53 1.97
N PHE A 81 -14.00 1.22 1.43
CA PHE A 81 -14.09 2.67 1.47
C PHE A 81 -15.54 3.10 1.69
N GLY A 82 -15.73 4.27 2.30
CA GLY A 82 -17.06 4.86 2.45
C GLY A 82 -17.57 5.30 1.08
N ALA A 83 -18.84 5.02 0.78
CA ALA A 83 -19.42 5.31 -0.53
C ALA A 83 -19.81 6.79 -0.72
N ALA A 84 -19.84 7.59 0.36
CA ALA A 84 -20.29 8.99 0.30
C ALA A 84 -19.57 9.85 -0.76
N PRO A 85 -18.23 9.79 -0.92
CA PRO A 85 -17.53 10.57 -1.94
C PRO A 85 -17.98 10.20 -3.37
N LEU A 86 -18.35 8.94 -3.60
CA LEU A 86 -18.86 8.48 -4.89
C LEU A 86 -20.30 8.96 -5.12
N PHE A 87 -21.18 8.81 -4.12
CA PHE A 87 -22.58 9.22 -4.22
C PHE A 87 -22.76 10.73 -4.34
N ASN A 88 -21.88 11.51 -3.73
CA ASN A 88 -21.86 12.97 -3.83
C ASN A 88 -21.17 13.48 -5.11
N HIS A 89 -20.70 12.58 -5.99
CA HIS A 89 -19.95 12.92 -7.20
C HIS A 89 -18.66 13.72 -6.94
N GLU A 90 -18.05 13.57 -5.75
CA GLU A 90 -16.79 14.21 -5.39
C GLU A 90 -15.59 13.47 -6.02
N VAL A 91 -15.74 12.15 -6.23
CA VAL A 91 -14.73 11.29 -6.86
C VAL A 91 -15.38 10.31 -7.84
N GLY A 92 -14.59 9.80 -8.78
CA GLY A 92 -15.04 8.78 -9.74
C GLY A 92 -13.87 8.06 -10.40
N PHE A 93 -14.14 6.87 -10.94
CA PHE A 93 -13.18 6.14 -11.77
C PHE A 93 -12.98 6.87 -13.09
N ARG A 94 -11.73 7.14 -13.45
CA ARG A 94 -11.39 7.98 -14.62
C ARG A 94 -10.00 7.67 -15.17
N TRP A 95 -9.80 8.11 -16.40
CA TRP A 95 -8.47 8.18 -17.01
C TRP A 95 -7.65 9.37 -16.46
N PRO A 96 -6.31 9.34 -16.66
CA PRO A 96 -5.48 10.46 -16.31
C PRO A 96 -5.83 11.72 -17.11
N ARG A 97 -5.80 12.89 -16.46
CA ARG A 97 -5.88 14.22 -17.11
C ARG A 97 -4.56 14.52 -17.83
N LYS A 98 -4.59 15.44 -18.81
CA LYS A 98 -3.45 15.73 -19.71
C LYS A 98 -2.13 16.04 -18.98
N GLU A 99 -2.17 16.81 -17.90
CA GLU A 99 -0.98 17.28 -17.18
C GLU A 99 -0.61 16.41 -15.97
N GLU A 100 -1.35 15.33 -15.69
CA GLU A 100 -1.00 14.46 -14.57
C GLU A 100 -0.22 13.23 -15.00
N CYS A 101 0.53 12.68 -14.06
CA CYS A 101 1.15 11.38 -14.22
C CYS A 101 0.16 10.33 -14.75
N PHE A 102 0.56 9.55 -15.77
CA PHE A 102 -0.18 8.35 -16.14
C PHE A 102 -0.11 7.34 -14.98
N GLN A 103 -1.26 7.05 -14.39
CA GLN A 103 -1.42 6.16 -13.26
C GLN A 103 -2.61 5.24 -13.50
N GLY A 104 -2.59 4.05 -12.89
CA GLY A 104 -3.74 3.16 -12.90
C GLY A 104 -4.95 3.83 -12.24
N GLU A 105 -6.15 3.47 -12.71
CA GLU A 105 -7.44 4.01 -12.24
C GLU A 105 -7.56 4.00 -10.70
N ALA A 106 -7.10 2.92 -10.06
CA ALA A 106 -7.07 2.76 -8.61
C ALA A 106 -6.18 3.78 -7.87
N GLN A 107 -5.05 4.18 -8.45
CA GLN A 107 -4.17 5.19 -7.87
C GLN A 107 -4.77 6.59 -8.05
N LEU A 108 -5.39 6.86 -9.21
CA LEU A 108 -6.11 8.11 -9.45
C LEU A 108 -7.31 8.26 -8.50
N TRP A 109 -8.03 7.18 -8.23
CA TRP A 109 -9.07 7.15 -7.21
C TRP A 109 -8.55 7.60 -5.84
N CYS A 110 -7.40 7.08 -5.40
CA CYS A 110 -6.79 7.49 -4.14
C CYS A 110 -6.39 8.98 -4.16
N LYS A 111 -5.79 9.44 -5.26
CA LYS A 111 -5.43 10.86 -5.46
C LYS A 111 -6.67 11.76 -5.39
N ASP A 112 -7.78 11.37 -6.01
CA ASP A 112 -9.02 12.14 -5.98
C ASP A 112 -9.65 12.14 -4.58
N LEU A 113 -9.57 11.04 -3.82
CA LEU A 113 -9.94 11.05 -2.41
C LEU A 113 -9.12 12.07 -1.61
N TRP A 114 -7.81 12.19 -1.87
CA TRP A 114 -7.00 13.24 -1.24
C TRP A 114 -7.45 14.64 -1.62
N LEU A 115 -7.68 14.89 -2.91
CA LEU A 115 -8.14 16.20 -3.41
C LEU A 115 -9.50 16.60 -2.84
N ALA A 116 -10.41 15.63 -2.65
CA ALA A 116 -11.73 15.84 -2.07
C ALA A 116 -11.74 15.88 -0.53
N GLY A 117 -10.59 15.81 0.14
CA GLY A 117 -10.49 15.86 1.61
C GLY A 117 -10.75 14.53 2.34
N HIS A 118 -10.83 13.42 1.60
CA HIS A 118 -11.02 12.05 2.11
C HIS A 118 -9.71 11.25 2.22
N GLY A 119 -8.59 11.94 2.43
CA GLY A 119 -7.20 11.41 2.47
C GLY A 119 -6.86 10.44 3.60
N LYS A 120 -7.84 9.93 4.36
CA LYS A 120 -7.63 8.90 5.37
C LYS A 120 -7.59 7.52 4.70
N ILE A 121 -6.47 7.23 4.04
CA ILE A 121 -6.21 5.98 3.31
C ILE A 121 -5.15 5.19 4.08
N ALA A 122 -5.42 3.92 4.38
CA ALA A 122 -4.51 3.09 5.16
C ALA A 122 -4.43 1.64 4.66
N VAL A 123 -3.36 0.96 5.03
CA VAL A 123 -3.21 -0.49 4.87
C VAL A 123 -3.40 -1.16 6.23
N VAL A 124 -4.10 -2.29 6.25
CA VAL A 124 -4.23 -3.16 7.42
C VAL A 124 -3.39 -4.41 7.19
N PRO A 125 -2.13 -4.45 7.66
CA PRO A 125 -1.17 -5.50 7.31
C PRO A 125 -1.47 -6.87 7.91
N SER A 126 -2.44 -6.96 8.83
CA SER A 126 -2.92 -8.23 9.36
C SER A 126 -3.86 -8.98 8.42
N VAL A 127 -4.44 -8.30 7.43
CA VAL A 127 -5.32 -8.89 6.42
C VAL A 127 -4.47 -9.27 5.20
N ASN A 128 -4.02 -10.52 5.17
CA ASN A 128 -3.21 -11.07 4.06
C ASN A 128 -4.06 -11.85 3.05
N LEU A 129 -3.97 -11.52 1.76
CA LEU A 129 -4.77 -12.13 0.69
C LEU A 129 -3.88 -12.69 -0.43
N GLU A 130 -4.51 -13.48 -1.31
CA GLU A 130 -3.94 -14.07 -2.52
C GLU A 130 -5.11 -14.39 -3.50
N TYR A 131 -4.81 -14.58 -4.78
CA TYR A 131 -5.74 -14.80 -5.88
C TYR A 131 -6.38 -16.20 -5.98
N THR A 132 -5.94 -17.18 -5.17
CA THR A 132 -6.43 -18.56 -5.18
C THR A 132 -6.56 -19.11 -3.75
N ASP A 133 -7.54 -19.99 -3.52
CA ASP A 133 -7.74 -20.61 -2.20
C ASP A 133 -6.48 -21.35 -1.71
N LYS A 134 -5.79 -22.06 -2.61
CA LYS A 134 -4.60 -22.84 -2.28
C LYS A 134 -3.48 -21.94 -1.78
N ARG A 135 -3.12 -20.92 -2.56
CA ARG A 135 -2.02 -20.00 -2.21
C ARG A 135 -2.44 -19.04 -1.11
N GLY A 136 -3.71 -18.67 -0.98
CA GLY A 136 -4.25 -17.93 0.15
C GLY A 136 -4.04 -18.64 1.48
N ARG A 137 -4.29 -19.96 1.56
CA ARG A 137 -3.96 -20.76 2.75
C ARG A 137 -2.46 -20.73 3.07
N GLN A 138 -1.62 -20.79 2.06
CA GLN A 138 -0.15 -20.74 2.20
C GLN A 138 0.32 -19.38 2.69
N THR A 139 -0.21 -18.30 2.10
CA THR A 139 -0.01 -16.91 2.55
C THR A 139 -0.39 -16.76 4.03
N LYS A 140 -1.51 -17.32 4.48
CA LYS A 140 -1.90 -17.27 5.90
C LYS A 140 -0.91 -18.01 6.81
N VAL A 141 -0.34 -19.13 6.38
CA VAL A 141 0.70 -19.84 7.15
C VAL A 141 1.98 -18.99 7.27
N GLN A 142 2.40 -18.31 6.20
CA GLN A 142 3.65 -17.52 6.20
C GLN A 142 3.49 -16.12 6.83
N LYS A 143 2.35 -15.47 6.58
CA LYS A 143 2.08 -14.08 6.98
C LYS A 143 1.13 -13.96 8.16
N GLY A 144 0.59 -15.04 8.69
CA GLY A 144 -0.32 -15.06 9.83
C GLY A 144 -1.78 -14.79 9.50
N TYR A 145 -2.65 -15.22 10.42
CA TYR A 145 -4.08 -14.95 10.43
C TYR A 145 -4.39 -13.66 11.19
N VAL A 146 -5.50 -13.00 10.85
CA VAL A 146 -5.96 -11.79 11.56
C VAL A 146 -6.11 -12.06 13.07
N SER A 147 -6.59 -13.25 13.43
CA SER A 147 -6.72 -13.69 14.82
C SER A 147 -5.40 -13.64 15.58
N ASP A 148 -4.29 -13.96 14.93
CA ASP A 148 -2.97 -14.04 15.58
C ASP A 148 -2.49 -12.66 16.01
N PHE A 149 -2.83 -11.62 15.24
CA PHE A 149 -2.52 -10.23 15.58
C PHE A 149 -3.43 -9.70 16.67
N VAL A 150 -4.75 -9.93 16.56
CA VAL A 150 -5.74 -9.45 17.53
C VAL A 150 -5.54 -10.10 18.91
N GLN A 151 -5.12 -11.36 18.94
CA GLN A 151 -4.85 -12.08 20.18
C GLN A 151 -3.43 -11.84 20.70
N GLY A 152 -2.57 -11.14 19.95
CA GLY A 152 -1.15 -10.95 20.29
C GLY A 152 -0.35 -12.25 20.30
N THR A 153 -0.82 -13.28 19.61
CA THR A 153 -0.20 -14.63 19.57
C THR A 153 0.73 -14.83 18.38
N ARG A 154 0.81 -13.85 17.47
CA ARG A 154 1.73 -13.91 16.33
C ARG A 154 3.19 -13.97 16.83
N PRO A 155 3.96 -15.00 16.43
CA PRO A 155 5.40 -15.00 16.65
C PRO A 155 6.02 -13.78 15.95
N PRO A 156 6.96 -13.08 16.59
CA PRO A 156 7.64 -11.97 15.93
C PRO A 156 8.35 -12.51 14.67
N PRO A 157 8.38 -11.75 13.57
CA PRO A 157 9.04 -12.19 12.34
C PRO A 157 10.48 -12.62 12.63
N GLU A 158 10.98 -13.59 11.86
CA GLU A 158 12.38 -14.02 11.90
C GLU A 158 13.29 -12.78 11.77
N ASP A 159 14.34 -12.75 12.58
CA ASP A 159 15.29 -11.63 12.63
C ASP A 159 15.95 -11.45 11.25
N ASP A 160 15.56 -10.39 10.53
CA ASP A 160 16.11 -10.03 9.23
C ASP A 160 17.38 -9.16 9.37
N GLY A 161 17.97 -9.10 10.56
CA GLY A 161 19.14 -8.28 10.87
C GLY A 161 18.84 -6.80 10.99
N GLN A 162 17.57 -6.38 10.89
CA GLN A 162 17.13 -5.01 11.16
C GLN A 162 16.37 -5.01 12.49
N GLY A 163 17.13 -4.76 13.57
CA GLY A 163 16.71 -4.88 14.97
C GLY A 163 15.28 -4.47 15.32
N ARG A 164 14.73 -5.16 16.34
CA ARG A 164 13.40 -4.91 16.90
C ARG A 164 13.47 -3.79 17.94
N ASP A 165 12.63 -2.77 17.79
CA ASP A 165 12.35 -1.78 18.83
C ASP A 165 10.97 -1.99 19.50
N ASP A 166 10.27 -3.09 19.23
CA ASP A 166 8.86 -3.25 19.59
C ASP A 166 8.53 -4.66 20.12
N GLU A 167 8.34 -4.77 21.44
CA GLU A 167 7.81 -5.94 22.18
C GLU A 167 6.29 -5.89 22.41
N ARG A 168 5.55 -4.95 21.82
CA ARG A 168 4.15 -4.70 22.17
C ARG A 168 3.20 -5.37 21.18
N GLY A 169 2.39 -6.28 21.71
CA GLY A 169 1.20 -6.76 20.99
C GLY A 169 0.27 -5.59 20.60
N VAL A 170 -0.54 -5.80 19.56
CA VAL A 170 -1.49 -4.80 19.05
C VAL A 170 -2.55 -4.49 20.11
N SER A 171 -2.56 -3.28 20.65
CA SER A 171 -3.65 -2.82 21.52
C SER A 171 -4.91 -2.57 20.70
N LEU A 172 -6.09 -2.91 21.23
CA LEU A 172 -7.38 -2.52 20.65
C LEU A 172 -7.59 -1.00 20.63
N GLU A 173 -6.79 -0.25 21.40
CA GLU A 173 -6.78 1.21 21.40
C GLU A 173 -5.83 1.81 20.35
N GLU A 174 -5.12 0.98 19.59
CA GLU A 174 -4.20 1.45 18.54
C GLU A 174 -4.94 2.35 17.53
N ARG A 175 -4.38 3.52 17.26
CA ARG A 175 -4.91 4.46 16.28
C ARG A 175 -3.83 4.91 15.30
N ILE A 176 -4.24 5.17 14.08
CA ILE A 176 -3.41 5.88 13.10
C ILE A 176 -3.48 7.37 13.45
N GLU A 177 -2.31 7.99 13.63
CA GLU A 177 -2.18 9.45 13.57
C GLU A 177 -2.25 9.89 12.11
N TRP A 178 -3.39 10.48 11.73
CA TRP A 178 -3.62 10.90 10.34
C TRP A 178 -2.86 12.18 10.00
N LYS A 179 -2.07 12.12 8.93
CA LYS A 179 -1.28 13.22 8.37
C LYS A 179 -1.84 13.63 7.00
N GLY A 180 -1.39 14.80 6.52
CA GLY A 180 -1.65 15.27 5.16
C GLY A 180 -0.93 14.43 4.08
N PRO A 181 -1.20 14.71 2.80
CA PRO A 181 -0.52 14.05 1.69
C PRO A 181 0.96 14.42 1.63
N PRO A 182 1.83 13.58 1.03
CA PRO A 182 3.22 13.95 0.76
C PRO A 182 3.29 15.06 -0.29
N ASP A 183 4.34 15.89 -0.28
CA ASP A 183 4.54 16.94 -1.30
C ASP A 183 4.71 16.35 -2.72
N MET A 184 5.40 15.22 -2.80
CA MET A 184 5.75 14.55 -4.04
C MET A 184 5.34 13.08 -3.99
N VAL A 185 4.95 12.52 -5.13
CA VAL A 185 4.63 11.11 -5.31
C VAL A 185 5.38 10.58 -6.54
N LYS A 186 5.88 9.36 -6.44
CA LYS A 186 6.54 8.67 -7.54
C LYS A 186 5.53 8.33 -8.63
N CYS A 187 5.61 9.02 -9.74
CA CYS A 187 4.99 8.67 -11.01
C CYS A 187 5.72 7.47 -11.62
N MET A 188 4.99 6.41 -11.94
CA MET A 188 5.58 5.18 -12.51
C MET A 188 4.63 4.56 -13.54
N PRO A 189 4.50 5.15 -14.75
CA PRO A 189 3.67 4.59 -15.82
C PRO A 189 4.14 3.21 -16.26
N THR A 190 5.46 2.99 -16.21
CA THR A 190 6.11 1.69 -16.41
C THR A 190 7.22 1.56 -15.37
N PHE A 191 7.71 0.34 -15.10
CA PHE A 191 8.84 0.19 -14.18
C PHE A 191 10.11 0.92 -14.62
N GLY A 192 10.30 1.12 -15.93
CA GLY A 192 11.47 1.85 -16.46
C GLY A 192 11.32 3.36 -16.55
N ASP A 193 10.10 3.89 -16.38
CA ASP A 193 9.83 5.33 -16.34
C ASP A 193 9.36 5.71 -14.94
N GLN A 194 10.30 6.18 -14.12
CA GLN A 194 10.04 6.59 -12.74
C GLN A 194 10.45 8.04 -12.55
N THR A 195 9.50 8.90 -12.19
CA THR A 195 9.75 10.33 -11.92
C THR A 195 9.02 10.79 -10.67
N TRP A 196 9.61 11.70 -9.90
CA TRP A 196 8.91 12.34 -8.78
C TRP A 196 8.11 13.53 -9.29
N ARG A 197 6.82 13.57 -8.96
CA ARG A 197 5.92 14.67 -9.35
C ARG A 197 5.11 15.15 -8.16
N LYS A 198 4.60 16.38 -8.23
CA LYS A 198 3.71 16.89 -7.18
C LYS A 198 2.51 15.96 -7.03
N TRP A 199 2.09 15.68 -5.80
CA TRP A 199 0.93 14.79 -5.61
C TRP A 199 -0.36 15.38 -6.21
N ASN A 200 -0.45 16.71 -6.32
CA ASN A 200 -1.62 17.49 -6.70
C ASN A 200 -1.47 18.23 -8.04
N GLU A 201 -0.76 17.69 -9.04
CA GLU A 201 -0.56 18.30 -10.38
C GLU A 201 -1.81 18.93 -11.02
N THR A 202 -3.00 18.45 -10.67
CA THR A 202 -4.29 18.88 -11.23
C THR A 202 -5.26 19.45 -10.20
N ALA A 203 -4.79 19.74 -8.98
CA ALA A 203 -5.52 20.62 -8.08
C ALA A 203 -5.53 22.01 -8.70
N VAL A 204 -6.66 22.41 -9.27
CA VAL A 204 -6.87 23.79 -9.67
C VAL A 204 -6.86 24.61 -8.38
N ASP A 205 -5.99 25.63 -8.30
CA ASP A 205 -6.10 26.67 -7.28
C ASP A 205 -7.44 27.38 -7.48
N GLY A 206 -8.47 26.92 -6.75
CA GLY A 206 -9.79 27.52 -6.82
C GLY A 206 -10.60 27.09 -8.04
N VAL A 207 -11.89 26.89 -7.77
CA VAL A 207 -12.96 26.97 -8.77
C VAL A 207 -12.77 28.27 -9.55
N ASP A 208 -12.65 28.21 -10.86
CA ASP A 208 -13.14 29.21 -11.81
C ASP A 208 -13.23 28.60 -13.23
N ASP A 209 -14.45 28.64 -13.79
CA ASP A 209 -14.88 28.52 -15.21
C ASP A 209 -14.60 27.18 -15.95
N VAL A 210 -15.57 26.41 -16.49
CA VAL A 210 -16.95 26.63 -16.99
C VAL A 210 -17.77 25.37 -16.81
#